data_AF-A0A657LXE9-F1
#
_entry.id   AF-A0A657LXE9-F1
#
_cell.length_a   1.000
_cell.length_b   1.000
_cell.length_c   1.000
_cell.angle_alpha   90.00
_cell.angle_beta   90.00
_cell.angle_gamma   90.00
#
_symmetry.space_group_name_H-M   'P 1'
#
loop_
_entity.id
_entity.type
_entity.pdbx_description
1 polymer ?
#
loop_
_entity_poly.entity_id
_entity_poly.type
_entity_poly.pdbx_seq_one_letter_code
_entity_poly.pdbx_strand_id
1 'polypeptide(L)'
;MYVILCGTGQVGSATARALLDEGQQVTIIIRDESHGEDLKEAGAKIAVADVVTSSAVDARCRKERAGKDHNHAPPSHKKSE
;
A
#
# COMPACT_ATOMS: atom_id res chain seq x y z
N MET A 1 8.14 -3.90 -4.68
CA MET A 1 6.81 -4.18 -4.08
C MET A 1 6.99 -4.10 -2.58
N TYR A 2 6.29 -3.15 -1.94
CA TYR A 2 6.44 -2.83 -0.53
C TYR A 2 5.12 -3.08 0.20
N VAL A 3 5.19 -3.70 1.37
CA VAL A 3 4.04 -3.91 2.26
C VAL A 3 4.28 -3.11 3.53
N ILE A 4 3.36 -2.21 3.87
CA ILE A 4 3.46 -1.34 5.04
C ILE A 4 2.32 -1.69 6.01
N LEU A 5 2.67 -2.24 7.17
CA LEU A 5 1.72 -2.61 8.23
C LEU A 5 1.23 -1.42 9.08
N CYS A 6 1.95 -0.30 9.05
CA CYS A 6 1.66 0.89 9.85
C CYS A 6 1.45 2.13 8.96
N GLY A 7 0.84 1.96 7.78
CA GLY A 7 0.74 3.03 6.77
C GLY A 7 -0.12 4.21 7.17
N THR A 8 -0.90 4.11 8.26
CA THR A 8 -1.80 5.17 8.75
C THR A 8 -1.15 6.09 9.78
N GLY A 9 0.05 5.76 10.27
CA GLY A 9 0.82 6.66 11.14
C GLY A 9 1.55 7.74 10.34
N GLN A 10 1.97 8.82 11.01
CA GLN A 10 2.63 9.97 10.38
C GLN A 10 3.85 9.60 9.51
N VAL A 11 4.64 8.61 9.94
CA VAL A 11 5.81 8.12 9.18
C VAL A 11 5.40 7.14 8.08
N GLY A 12 4.44 6.25 8.36
CA GLY A 12 4.01 5.22 7.42
C GLY A 12 3.28 5.81 6.22
N SER A 13 2.48 6.86 6.42
CA SER A 13 1.78 7.55 5.34
C SER A 13 2.74 8.33 4.45
N ALA A 14 3.70 9.04 5.04
CA ALA A 14 4.76 9.73 4.31
C ALA A 14 5.62 8.76 3.50
N THR A 15 5.96 7.60 4.09
CA THR A 15 6.73 6.55 3.41
C THR A 15 5.93 5.92 2.27
N ALA A 16 4.64 5.64 2.48
CA ALA A 16 3.77 5.11 1.44
C ALA A 16 3.67 6.08 0.26
N ARG A 17 3.47 7.37 0.53
CA ARG A 17 3.41 8.42 -0.50
C ARG A 17 4.72 8.54 -1.27
N ALA A 18 5.85 8.59 -0.58
CA ALA A 18 7.16 8.65 -1.24
C ALA A 18 7.40 7.46 -2.18
N LEU A 19 7.05 6.25 -1.75
CA LEU A 19 7.17 5.05 -2.57
C LEU A 19 6.21 5.05 -3.77
N LEU A 20 5.00 5.59 -3.61
CA LEU A 20 4.03 5.74 -4.72
C LEU A 20 4.51 6.78 -5.74
N ASP A 21 5.06 7.91 -5.30
CA ASP A 21 5.64 8.95 -6.16
C ASP A 21 6.84 8.40 -6.97
N GLU A 22 7.61 7.46 -6.41
CA GLU A 22 8.66 6.73 -7.13
C GLU A 22 8.12 5.64 -8.09
N GLY A 23 6.79 5.54 -8.25
CA GLY A 23 6.14 4.54 -9.10
C GLY A 23 6.23 3.12 -8.55
N GLN A 24 6.54 2.95 -7.26
CA GLN A 24 6.61 1.64 -6.65
C GLN A 24 5.23 1.16 -6.23
N GLN A 25 4.99 -0.14 -6.36
CA GLN A 25 3.76 -0.75 -5.86
C GLN A 25 3.80 -0.89 -4.34
N VAL A 26 2.91 -0.17 -3.66
CA VAL A 26 2.75 -0.17 -2.20
C VAL A 26 1.41 -0.81 -1.81
N THR A 27 1.46 -1.77 -0.89
CA THR A 27 0.27 -2.33 -0.24
C THR A 27 0.28 -1.96 1.23
N ILE A 28 -0.80 -1.39 1.71
CA ILE A 28 -0.93 -0.93 3.09
C ILE A 28 -1.90 -1.86 3.80
N ILE A 29 -1.43 -2.49 4.87
CA ILE A 29 -2.24 -3.37 5.71
C ILE A 29 -2.75 -2.56 6.90
N ILE A 30 -4.06 -2.43 7.02
CA ILE A 30 -4.73 -1.68 8.11
C ILE A 30 -5.88 -2.49 8.70
N ARG A 31 -6.27 -2.17 9.93
CA ARG A 31 -7.42 -2.84 10.58
C ARG A 31 -8.75 -2.22 10.19
N ASP A 32 -8.74 -0.93 9.86
CA ASP A 32 -9.91 -0.13 9.53
C ASP A 32 -9.70 0.53 8.18
N GLU A 33 -10.61 0.30 7.22
CA GLU A 33 -10.50 0.85 5.86
C GLU A 33 -10.63 2.38 5.85
N SER A 34 -11.33 2.99 6.81
CA SER A 34 -11.58 4.44 6.86
C SER A 34 -10.30 5.27 7.01
N HIS A 35 -9.27 4.72 7.64
CA HIS A 35 -7.98 5.39 7.76
C HIS A 35 -7.09 5.26 6.49
N GLY A 36 -7.52 4.45 5.52
CA GLY A 36 -6.76 4.17 4.30
C GLY A 36 -7.23 4.92 3.07
N GLU A 37 -8.32 5.68 3.13
CA GLU A 37 -8.93 6.33 1.95
C GLU A 37 -7.94 7.30 1.27
N ASP A 38 -7.30 8.19 2.03
CA ASP A 38 -6.29 9.14 1.50
C ASP A 38 -5.14 8.44 0.75
N LEU A 39 -4.77 7.24 1.19
CA LEU A 39 -3.68 6.46 0.60
C LEU A 39 -4.16 5.66 -0.61
N LYS A 40 -5.42 5.21 -0.58
CA LYS A 40 -6.11 4.57 -1.71
C LYS A 40 -6.26 5.55 -2.88
N GLU A 41 -6.64 6.79 -2.60
CA GLU A 41 -6.70 7.87 -3.60
C GLU A 41 -5.32 8.20 -4.18
N ALA A 42 -4.26 8.10 -3.38
CA ALA A 42 -2.88 8.25 -3.83
C ALA A 42 -2.36 7.04 -4.67
N GLY A 43 -3.16 5.99 -4.85
CA GLY A 43 -2.79 4.81 -5.63
C GLY A 43 -2.24 3.62 -4.82
N ALA A 44 -2.31 3.68 -3.48
CA ALA A 44 -1.96 2.55 -2.64
C ALA A 44 -3.02 1.43 -2.71
N LYS A 45 -2.57 0.18 -2.68
CA LYS A 45 -3.46 -0.96 -2.47
C LYS A 45 -3.77 -1.09 -0.98
N ILE A 46 -5.03 -0.96 -0.59
CA ILE A 46 -5.45 -1.17 0.81
C ILE A 46 -5.81 -2.64 1.04
N ALA A 47 -5.28 -3.20 2.11
CA ALA A 47 -5.55 -4.55 2.57
C ALA A 47 -6.05 -4.49 4.01
N VAL A 48 -7.32 -4.80 4.23
CA VAL A 48 -7.85 -4.88 5.58
C VAL A 48 -7.47 -6.23 6.17
N ALA A 49 -6.62 -6.23 7.20
CA ALA A 49 -6.27 -7.43 7.94
C ALA A 49 -5.88 -7.10 9.38
N ASP A 50 -6.28 -7.98 10.30
CA ASP A 50 -5.89 -7.83 11.70
C ASP A 50 -4.51 -8.44 11.97
N VAL A 51 -3.57 -7.58 12.31
CA VAL A 51 -2.15 -7.90 12.51
C VAL A 51 -1.91 -8.73 13.78
N VAL A 52 -2.86 -8.78 14.73
CA VAL A 52 -2.71 -9.65 15.91
C VAL A 52 -2.77 -11.14 15.54
N THR A 53 -3.26 -11.46 14.33
CA THR A 53 -3.33 -12.84 13.83
C THR A 53 -2.28 -13.05 12.74
N SER A 54 -1.15 -13.67 13.11
CA SER A 54 -0.02 -13.94 12.19
C SER A 54 -0.42 -14.69 10.92
N SER A 55 -1.48 -15.51 10.95
CA SER A 55 -1.98 -16.25 9.79
C SER A 55 -2.60 -15.36 8.71
N ALA A 56 -3.22 -14.24 9.07
CA ALA A 56 -3.86 -13.33 8.12
C ALA A 56 -2.80 -12.54 7.31
N VAL A 57 -1.72 -12.11 7.97
CA VAL A 57 -0.59 -11.43 7.33
C VAL A 57 0.18 -12.38 6.40
N ASP A 58 0.44 -13.62 6.84
CA ASP A 58 1.12 -14.63 6.00
C ASP A 58 0.32 -14.97 4.74
N ALA A 59 -0.98 -15.21 4.89
CA ALA A 59 -1.87 -15.47 3.76
C ALA A 59 -1.88 -14.32 2.74
N ARG A 60 -1.85 -13.07 3.21
CA ARG A 60 -1.82 -11.90 2.33
C ARG A 60 -0.48 -11.75 1.63
N CYS A 61 0.64 -11.85 2.35
CA CYS A 61 1.98 -11.83 1.77
C CYS A 61 2.16 -12.92 0.70
N ARG A 62 1.57 -14.10 0.90
CA ARG A 62 1.58 -15.20 -0.07
C ARG A 62 0.76 -14.88 -1.32
N LYS A 63 -0.43 -14.29 -1.17
CA LYS A 63 -1.30 -13.88 -2.28
C LYS A 63 -0.65 -12.78 -3.15
N GLU A 64 -0.03 -11.79 -2.53
CA GLU A 64 0.68 -10.72 -3.25
C GLU A 64 1.89 -11.26 -4.03
N ARG A 65 2.59 -12.29 -3.51
CA ARG A 65 3.66 -12.97 -4.26
C ARG A 65 3.14 -13.77 -5.46
N ALA A 66 1.93 -14.32 -5.37
CA ALA A 66 1.33 -15.15 -6.42
C ALA A 66 0.62 -14.34 -7.52
N GLY A 67 0.22 -13.09 -7.25
CA GLY A 67 -0.59 -12.27 -8.16
C GLY A 67 0.17 -11.32 -9.08
N LYS A 68 1.47 -11.53 -9.33
CA LYS A 68 2.33 -10.59 -10.08
C LYS A 68 2.17 -10.66 -11.61
N ASP A 69 0.96 -10.86 -12.11
CA ASP A 69 0.65 -10.69 -13.53
C ASP A 69 -0.55 -9.74 -13.65
N HIS A 70 -0.41 -8.76 -14.54
CA HIS A 70 -1.37 -7.75 -15.00
C HIS A 70 -1.27 -6.34 -14.38
N ASN A 71 -0.64 -5.47 -15.20
CA ASN A 71 -1.07 -4.12 -15.58
C ASN A 71 -1.10 -3.01 -14.52
N HIS A 72 -0.20 -2.01 -14.61
CA HIS A 72 -0.60 -0.59 -14.68
C HIS A 72 0.57 0.34 -15.04
N ALA A 73 0.20 1.43 -15.74
CA ALA A 73 1.01 2.47 -16.37
C ALA A 73 1.79 3.37 -15.39
N PRO A 74 2.86 4.06 -15.85
CA PRO A 74 3.67 4.94 -15.00
C PRO A 74 2.90 6.20 -14.56
N PRO A 75 3.09 6.69 -13.32
CA PRO A 75 2.49 7.92 -12.86
C PRO A 75 3.15 9.13 -13.53
N SER A 76 2.36 9.92 -14.25
CA SER A 76 2.74 11.23 -14.77
C SER A 76 2.68 12.27 -13.66
N HIS A 77 3.78 12.50 -12.93
CA HIS A 77 3.90 13.67 -12.07
C HIS A 77 4.34 14.88 -12.89
N LYS A 78 3.39 15.81 -13.09
CA LYS A 78 3.68 17.19 -13.51
C LYS A 78 4.59 17.83 -12.45
N LYS A 79 5.74 18.35 -12.88
CA LYS A 79 6.49 19.37 -12.14
C LYS A 79 5.59 20.58 -11.92
N SER A 80 5.54 21.06 -10.70
CA SER A 80 5.11 22.43 -10.41
C SER A 80 6.30 23.15 -9.79
N GLU A 81 6.71 24.20 -10.50
CA GLU A 81 7.72 25.23 -10.20
C GLU A 81 7.52 25.93 -8.85
#